data_AF-A0A832L137-F1
#
_entry.id   AF-A0A832L137-F1
#
_cell.length_a   1.000
_cell.length_b   1.000
_cell.length_c   1.000
_cell.angle_alpha   90.00
_cell.angle_beta   90.00
_cell.angle_gamma   90.00
#
_symmetry.space_group_name_H-M   'P 1'
#
loop_
_entity.id
_entity.type
_entity.pdbx_description
1 polymer ?
#
loop_
_entity_poly.entity_id
_entity_poly.type
_entity_poly.pdbx_seq_one_letter_code
_entity_poly.pdbx_strand_id
1 'polypeptide(L)'
;MAGNEGLARAGRNKKDEFYTQLTDIEKEMRYYRKHFKGKTVLCNCDDPFESNFFKYFVLNFNRLGLKKLISTCYVTSPIANRQLSLFDIFGGSEESKDKPYRAIVTKVYDTTGDGGVDMFDVKELFKTGENELTELEGDGDFRSDECLALLEEADIVVTNPPFSLFREYVATLMEYDKKFIIIGNVNAITYKEFFPLIKNNQVWIGASIHSGDRKFYVPDDYPLKAAGCGIDKAGRRYIRVKGVRWWTNLDYKQRHEDLILVKKYEPEFHQVYDNYDAINMNKTVDIPYNYAGVMGVPITFLDKYNPDQFIIEGMAAGNSRVSGFNYDVNYTPHPEDRGGCGVVAGKRVYARILIRNKHPEIGSVK
;
A
#
# COMPACT_ATOMS: atom_id res chain seq x y z
N MET A 1 -34.84 -5.58 -18.53
CA MET A 1 -34.40 -4.85 -17.32
C MET A 1 -34.18 -5.88 -16.21
N ALA A 2 -33.01 -6.51 -16.20
CA ALA A 2 -32.62 -7.50 -15.21
C ALA A 2 -31.09 -7.50 -15.15
N GLY A 3 -30.50 -7.41 -13.95
CA GLY A 3 -29.07 -7.69 -13.77
C GLY A 3 -28.20 -6.52 -13.28
N ASN A 4 -28.61 -5.79 -12.24
CA ASN A 4 -27.67 -4.99 -11.44
C ASN A 4 -27.67 -5.34 -9.94
N GLU A 5 -28.59 -6.19 -9.48
CA GLU A 5 -28.67 -6.59 -8.07
C GLU A 5 -27.64 -7.65 -7.68
N GLY A 6 -27.14 -8.46 -8.64
CA GLY A 6 -26.15 -9.51 -8.38
C GLY A 6 -24.75 -8.97 -8.03
N LEU A 7 -24.36 -7.82 -8.57
CA LEU A 7 -23.05 -7.19 -8.32
C LEU A 7 -23.04 -6.37 -7.03
N ALA A 8 -24.15 -5.70 -6.70
CA ALA A 8 -24.29 -4.93 -5.45
C ALA A 8 -24.42 -5.84 -4.21
N ARG A 9 -24.95 -7.06 -4.38
CA ARG A 9 -25.10 -8.04 -3.29
C ARG A 9 -23.84 -8.88 -3.04
N ALA A 10 -22.90 -8.92 -3.99
CA ALA A 10 -21.60 -9.59 -3.84
C ALA A 10 -20.55 -8.78 -3.04
N GLY A 11 -20.86 -7.52 -2.69
CA GLY A 11 -19.95 -6.63 -1.95
C GLY A 11 -20.04 -6.73 -0.42
N ARG A 12 -21.04 -7.42 0.14
CA ARG A 12 -21.29 -7.41 1.60
C ARG A 12 -20.58 -8.49 2.42
N ASN A 13 -20.03 -9.53 1.76
CA ASN A 13 -19.39 -10.68 2.44
C ASN A 13 -17.99 -11.00 1.89
N LYS A 14 -17.25 -10.03 1.34
CA LYS A 14 -15.85 -10.29 1.00
C LYS A 14 -15.01 -10.20 2.27
N LYS A 15 -14.63 -11.37 2.78
CA LYS A 15 -13.56 -11.53 3.76
C LYS A 15 -12.26 -11.00 3.15
N ASP A 16 -11.99 -9.72 3.30
CA ASP A 16 -10.75 -9.06 2.83
C ASP A 16 -9.58 -9.29 3.81
N GLU A 17 -9.59 -10.42 4.52
CA GLU A 17 -8.52 -10.86 5.42
C GLU A 17 -7.38 -11.48 4.60
N PHE A 18 -6.48 -10.63 4.15
CA PHE A 18 -5.31 -11.03 3.36
C PHE A 18 -4.04 -10.91 4.21
N TYR A 19 -3.50 -12.06 4.61
CA TYR A 19 -2.31 -12.08 5.46
C TYR A 19 -1.04 -11.97 4.61
N THR A 20 -0.27 -10.93 4.90
CA THR A 20 0.95 -10.57 4.17
C THR A 20 2.10 -11.48 4.57
N GLN A 21 2.96 -11.86 3.62
CA GLN A 21 4.14 -12.67 3.94
C GLN A 21 5.23 -11.85 4.64
N LEU A 22 5.84 -12.42 5.68
CA LEU A 22 6.98 -11.82 6.38
C LEU A 22 8.11 -11.40 5.42
N THR A 23 8.39 -12.21 4.40
CA THR A 23 9.46 -11.90 3.43
C THR A 23 9.19 -10.65 2.60
N ASP A 24 7.92 -10.34 2.30
CA ASP A 24 7.55 -9.11 1.60
C ASP A 24 7.69 -7.89 2.53
N ILE A 25 7.35 -8.05 3.82
CA ILE A 25 7.53 -7.00 4.85
C ILE A 25 9.03 -6.71 5.05
N GLU A 26 9.86 -7.74 5.25
CA GLU A 26 11.30 -7.57 5.47
C GLU A 26 12.01 -6.86 4.30
N LYS A 27 11.61 -7.20 3.07
CA LYS A 27 12.15 -6.57 1.84
C LYS A 27 11.81 -5.10 1.76
N GLU A 28 10.64 -4.68 2.24
CA GLU A 28 10.20 -3.28 2.24
C GLU A 28 10.80 -2.50 3.42
N MET A 29 10.65 -3.00 4.65
CA MET A 29 11.01 -2.27 5.87
C MET A 29 12.50 -1.90 5.93
N ARG A 30 13.38 -2.64 5.25
CA ARG A 30 14.82 -2.35 5.21
C ARG A 30 15.14 -0.93 4.69
N TYR A 31 14.29 -0.35 3.86
CA TYR A 31 14.48 0.98 3.27
C TYR A 31 14.17 2.12 4.25
N TYR A 32 13.42 1.82 5.33
CA TYR A 32 12.89 2.83 6.25
C TYR A 32 13.46 2.75 7.66
N ARG A 33 14.46 1.88 7.91
CA ARG A 33 15.06 1.66 9.25
C ARG A 33 15.36 2.94 10.02
N LYS A 34 15.88 3.96 9.34
CA LYS A 34 16.23 5.27 9.94
C LYS A 34 15.03 6.03 10.53
N HIS A 35 13.82 5.76 10.03
CA HIS A 35 12.60 6.46 10.43
C HIS A 35 11.98 5.90 11.71
N PHE A 36 12.35 4.68 12.13
CA PHE A 36 11.72 3.99 13.27
C PHE A 36 12.33 4.32 14.63
N LYS A 37 13.54 4.88 14.68
CA LYS A 37 14.23 5.14 15.95
C LYS A 37 13.44 6.10 16.84
N GLY A 38 13.14 5.67 18.06
CA GLY A 38 12.38 6.40 19.06
C GLY A 38 10.91 6.57 18.73
N LYS A 39 10.38 5.86 17.74
CA LYS A 39 8.99 6.00 17.28
C LYS A 39 8.05 4.97 17.90
N THR A 40 6.78 5.37 18.00
CA THR A 40 5.65 4.48 18.23
C THR A 40 5.11 3.99 16.89
N VAL A 41 5.10 2.67 16.68
CA VAL A 41 4.55 2.05 15.47
C VAL A 41 3.18 1.41 15.77
N LEU A 42 2.21 1.60 14.88
CA LEU A 42 0.89 0.98 14.97
C LEU A 42 0.63 0.00 13.81
N CYS A 43 0.19 -1.20 14.16
CA CYS A 43 -0.22 -2.26 13.25
C CYS A 43 -1.70 -2.61 13.53
N ASN A 44 -2.65 -1.84 12.98
CA ASN A 44 -4.07 -1.86 13.40
C ASN A 44 -5.06 -2.55 12.44
N CYS A 45 -4.59 -3.31 11.44
CA CYS A 45 -5.48 -3.94 10.44
C CYS A 45 -5.02 -5.36 10.06
N ASP A 46 -4.36 -6.04 10.97
CA ASP A 46 -3.86 -7.39 10.79
C ASP A 46 -4.03 -8.10 12.12
N ASP A 47 -4.47 -9.37 12.13
CA ASP A 47 -4.57 -10.12 13.38
C ASP A 47 -3.17 -10.23 13.99
N PRO A 48 -2.81 -9.55 15.09
CA PRO A 48 -1.50 -9.50 15.73
C PRO A 48 -0.97 -10.87 16.12
N PHE A 49 -1.86 -11.85 16.26
CA PHE A 49 -1.50 -13.21 16.66
C PHE A 49 -1.01 -14.07 15.50
N GLU A 50 -1.24 -13.60 14.25
CA GLU A 50 -0.71 -14.15 13.01
C GLU A 50 -0.03 -13.10 12.12
N SER A 51 -0.03 -11.83 12.55
CA SER A 51 0.43 -10.69 11.80
C SER A 51 1.94 -10.77 11.64
N ASN A 52 2.36 -10.93 10.40
CA ASN A 52 3.77 -10.82 10.09
C ASN A 52 4.29 -9.38 10.28
N PHE A 53 3.42 -8.36 10.36
CA PHE A 53 3.82 -7.00 10.76
C PHE A 53 4.18 -6.95 12.24
N PHE A 54 3.28 -7.41 13.12
CA PHE A 54 3.57 -7.48 14.56
C PHE A 54 4.83 -8.29 14.82
N LYS A 55 4.91 -9.50 14.25
CA LYS A 55 6.09 -10.37 14.36
C LYS A 55 7.38 -9.69 13.89
N TYR A 56 7.33 -8.99 12.75
CA TYR A 56 8.50 -8.25 12.26
C TYR A 56 8.93 -7.20 13.28
N PHE A 57 8.03 -6.33 13.74
CA PHE A 57 8.41 -5.21 14.61
C PHE A 57 8.83 -5.66 16.01
N VAL A 58 8.17 -6.67 16.58
CA VAL A 58 8.55 -7.25 17.87
C VAL A 58 9.95 -7.84 17.83
N LEU A 59 10.25 -8.72 16.86
CA LEU A 59 11.57 -9.36 16.77
C LEU A 59 12.68 -8.38 16.36
N ASN A 60 12.30 -7.19 15.91
CA ASN A 60 13.22 -6.14 15.53
C ASN A 60 13.15 -4.92 16.45
N PHE A 61 12.44 -4.99 17.58
CA PHE A 61 12.09 -3.85 18.41
C PHE A 61 13.34 -3.06 18.83
N ASN A 62 14.30 -3.76 19.44
CA ASN A 62 15.57 -3.17 19.87
C ASN A 62 16.45 -2.75 18.68
N ARG A 63 16.48 -3.54 17.61
CA ARG A 63 17.30 -3.27 16.41
C ARG A 63 16.85 -2.01 15.67
N LEU A 64 15.55 -1.75 15.65
CA LEU A 64 14.95 -0.54 15.08
C LEU A 64 14.98 0.63 16.08
N GLY A 65 15.22 0.35 17.36
CA GLY A 65 15.19 1.32 18.44
C GLY A 65 13.80 1.90 18.66
N LEU A 66 12.75 1.08 18.55
CA LEU A 66 11.37 1.51 18.76
C LEU A 66 11.17 2.00 20.20
N LYS A 67 10.31 2.99 20.37
CA LYS A 67 9.82 3.42 21.68
C LYS A 67 8.69 2.51 22.16
N LYS A 68 7.77 2.20 21.24
CA LYS A 68 6.55 1.44 21.51
C LYS A 68 6.05 0.79 20.21
N LEU A 69 5.46 -0.37 20.33
CA LEU A 69 4.70 -1.02 19.25
C LEU A 69 3.29 -1.28 19.77
N ILE A 70 2.31 -0.88 18.97
CA ILE A 70 0.88 -1.04 19.23
C ILE A 70 0.30 -1.92 18.13
N SER A 71 -0.53 -2.89 18.48
CA SER A 71 -1.28 -3.72 17.53
C SER A 71 -2.70 -3.92 18.03
N THR A 72 -3.69 -3.93 17.14
CA THR A 72 -5.07 -4.30 17.48
C THR A 72 -5.41 -5.69 16.92
N CYS A 73 -5.98 -6.57 17.74
CA CYS A 73 -6.23 -8.00 17.49
C CYS A 73 -7.69 -8.38 17.48
N TYR A 74 -7.99 -9.54 16.88
CA TYR A 74 -9.07 -10.41 17.33
C TYR A 74 -8.48 -11.66 17.99
N VAL A 75 -9.18 -12.25 18.95
CA VAL A 75 -8.69 -13.42 19.71
C VAL A 75 -8.68 -14.71 18.90
N THR A 76 -9.56 -14.85 17.91
CA THR A 76 -9.56 -16.02 17.03
C THR A 76 -9.45 -15.63 15.56
N SER A 77 -8.28 -15.90 14.96
CA SER A 77 -8.14 -15.96 13.50
C SER A 77 -8.83 -17.24 12.98
N PRO A 78 -9.60 -17.19 11.89
CA PRO A 78 -10.08 -18.38 11.20
C PRO A 78 -8.96 -19.20 10.49
N ILE A 79 -7.68 -18.86 10.68
CA ILE A 79 -6.51 -19.66 10.28
C ILE A 79 -5.88 -20.41 11.49
N ALA A 80 -6.40 -20.21 12.71
CA ALA A 80 -5.81 -20.57 14.01
C ALA A 80 -5.52 -22.05 14.30
N ASN A 81 -5.65 -22.99 13.36
CA ASN A 81 -5.56 -24.42 13.65
C ASN A 81 -4.20 -25.10 13.38
N ARG A 82 -3.13 -24.39 12.96
CA ARG A 82 -1.89 -25.08 12.50
C ARG A 82 -0.53 -24.45 12.81
N GLN A 83 -0.45 -23.18 13.20
CA GLN A 83 0.73 -22.61 13.89
C GLN A 83 0.32 -22.39 15.36
N LEU A 84 1.25 -22.49 16.32
CA LEU A 84 0.99 -22.08 17.70
C LEU A 84 0.35 -20.69 17.66
N SER A 85 -0.96 -20.63 17.90
CA SER A 85 -1.64 -19.36 17.94
C SER A 85 -1.09 -18.65 19.18
N LEU A 86 -0.90 -17.34 19.11
CA LEU A 86 -0.50 -16.61 20.30
C LEU A 86 -1.57 -16.74 21.41
N PHE A 87 -2.81 -17.18 21.10
CA PHE A 87 -3.84 -17.58 22.06
C PHE A 87 -3.49 -18.83 22.89
N ASP A 88 -2.97 -19.90 22.24
CA ASP A 88 -2.43 -21.09 22.92
C ASP A 88 -1.26 -20.75 23.87
N ILE A 89 -0.68 -19.59 23.64
CA ILE A 89 0.46 -19.02 24.35
C ILE A 89 -0.01 -18.09 25.49
N PHE A 90 -1.00 -17.23 25.26
CA PHE A 90 -1.44 -16.18 26.20
C PHE A 90 -2.59 -16.58 27.13
N GLY A 91 -3.19 -17.77 26.95
CA GLY A 91 -4.06 -18.39 27.96
C GLY A 91 -5.43 -17.74 28.13
N GLY A 92 -6.10 -17.35 27.03
CA GLY A 92 -7.48 -16.89 27.10
C GLY A 92 -8.47 -18.04 27.38
N SER A 93 -9.60 -17.73 28.03
CA SER A 93 -10.69 -18.67 28.24
C SER A 93 -11.51 -18.86 26.95
N GLU A 94 -12.14 -20.02 26.77
CA GLU A 94 -12.97 -20.30 25.58
C GLU A 94 -14.13 -19.32 25.35
N GLU A 95 -14.49 -18.52 26.35
CA GLU A 95 -15.53 -17.48 26.30
C GLU A 95 -15.07 -16.18 25.60
N SER A 96 -13.77 -16.01 25.34
CA SER A 96 -13.18 -14.77 24.78
C SER A 96 -13.00 -14.76 23.26
N LYS A 97 -13.56 -15.75 22.55
CA LYS A 97 -13.23 -16.07 21.14
C LYS A 97 -13.47 -14.95 20.12
N ASP A 98 -14.41 -14.04 20.36
CA ASP A 98 -14.84 -13.04 19.36
C ASP A 98 -14.49 -11.58 19.73
N LYS A 99 -13.67 -11.35 20.75
CA LYS A 99 -13.40 -9.99 21.24
C LYS A 99 -12.11 -9.40 20.66
N PRO A 100 -12.10 -8.11 20.32
CA PRO A 100 -10.89 -7.44 19.88
C PRO A 100 -10.01 -7.03 21.06
N TYR A 101 -8.69 -6.97 20.87
CA TYR A 101 -7.70 -6.63 21.89
C TYR A 101 -6.71 -5.61 21.35
N ARG A 102 -5.97 -4.96 22.25
CA ARG A 102 -4.76 -4.21 21.93
C ARG A 102 -3.56 -4.82 22.63
N ALA A 103 -2.48 -4.99 21.89
CA ALA A 103 -1.18 -5.38 22.40
C ALA A 103 -0.25 -4.17 22.36
N ILE A 104 0.34 -3.82 23.51
CA ILE A 104 1.32 -2.75 23.65
C ILE A 104 2.65 -3.36 24.10
N VAL A 105 3.65 -3.24 23.25
CA VAL A 105 5.02 -3.67 23.52
C VAL A 105 5.88 -2.44 23.77
N THR A 106 6.51 -2.38 24.94
CA THR A 106 7.48 -1.32 25.29
C THR A 106 8.87 -1.89 25.60
N LYS A 107 8.95 -3.19 25.87
CA LYS A 107 10.19 -3.89 26.18
C LYS A 107 10.23 -5.23 25.46
N VAL A 108 11.43 -5.58 25.02
CA VAL A 108 11.73 -6.88 24.43
C VAL A 108 13.15 -7.25 24.86
N TYR A 109 13.33 -8.40 25.51
CA TYR A 109 14.64 -8.94 25.88
C TYR A 109 14.55 -10.45 26.06
N ASP A 110 15.70 -11.13 26.02
CA ASP A 110 15.82 -12.57 26.24
C ASP A 110 15.47 -12.90 27.69
N THR A 111 14.33 -13.57 27.89
CA THR A 111 13.83 -14.00 29.20
C THR A 111 14.34 -15.39 29.58
N THR A 112 14.78 -16.17 28.59
CA THR A 112 15.21 -17.56 28.76
C THR A 112 16.72 -17.71 28.97
N GLY A 113 17.50 -16.72 28.54
CA GLY A 113 18.96 -16.69 28.60
C GLY A 113 19.64 -17.50 27.51
N ASP A 114 18.95 -17.81 26.40
CA ASP A 114 19.49 -18.59 25.28
C ASP A 114 20.35 -17.77 24.29
N GLY A 115 20.42 -16.46 24.49
CA GLY A 115 21.20 -15.51 23.70
C GLY A 115 20.46 -14.92 22.51
N GLY A 116 19.18 -15.28 22.32
CA GLY A 116 18.29 -14.75 21.28
C GLY A 116 17.05 -14.07 21.88
N VAL A 117 16.35 -13.29 21.06
CA VAL A 117 14.97 -12.89 21.37
C VAL A 117 14.06 -13.60 20.39
N ASP A 118 13.11 -14.35 20.90
CA ASP A 118 12.08 -14.99 20.09
C ASP A 118 10.65 -14.69 20.57
N MET A 119 9.67 -15.40 20.02
CA MET A 119 8.26 -15.20 20.37
C MET A 119 7.88 -15.76 21.76
N PHE A 120 8.66 -16.70 22.31
CA PHE A 120 8.48 -17.19 23.67
C PHE A 120 8.91 -16.16 24.69
N ASP A 121 9.97 -15.39 24.43
CA ASP A 121 10.37 -14.28 25.30
C ASP A 121 9.28 -13.21 25.37
N VAL A 122 8.80 -12.81 24.20
CA VAL A 122 7.72 -11.82 24.06
C VAL A 122 6.49 -12.30 24.82
N LYS A 123 6.21 -13.60 24.76
CA LYS A 123 5.13 -14.22 25.51
C LYS A 123 5.28 -13.98 27.02
N GLU A 124 6.43 -14.34 27.57
CA GLU A 124 6.67 -14.22 28.99
C GLU A 124 6.59 -12.75 29.44
N LEU A 125 7.01 -11.79 28.61
CA LEU A 125 6.89 -10.36 28.93
C LEU A 125 5.45 -9.84 29.04
N PHE A 126 4.50 -10.39 28.26
CA PHE A 126 3.08 -10.07 28.48
C PHE A 126 2.54 -10.75 29.75
N LYS A 127 2.98 -11.99 30.04
CA LYS A 127 2.53 -12.71 31.25
C LYS A 127 3.03 -12.05 32.54
N THR A 128 4.24 -11.53 32.55
CA THR A 128 4.79 -10.80 33.70
C THR A 128 4.21 -9.39 33.84
N GLY A 129 3.45 -8.91 32.85
CA GLY A 129 2.86 -7.57 32.83
C GLY A 129 3.83 -6.46 32.42
N GLU A 130 4.99 -6.80 31.87
CA GLU A 130 5.93 -5.80 31.33
C GLU A 130 5.52 -5.26 29.96
N ASN A 131 4.72 -6.03 29.23
CA ASN A 131 3.96 -5.60 28.07
C ASN A 131 2.46 -5.79 28.34
N GLU A 132 1.62 -4.97 27.72
CA GLU A 132 0.19 -4.90 28.05
C GLU A 132 -0.66 -5.55 26.95
N LEU A 133 -1.54 -6.47 27.36
CA LEU A 133 -2.59 -7.01 26.50
C LEU A 133 -3.94 -6.66 27.15
N THR A 134 -4.75 -5.86 26.47
CA THR A 134 -6.03 -5.36 26.99
C THR A 134 -7.14 -5.61 25.99
N GLU A 135 -8.33 -6.01 26.45
CA GLU A 135 -9.52 -6.09 25.61
C GLU A 135 -9.94 -4.69 25.15
N LEU A 136 -10.38 -4.56 23.90
CA LEU A 136 -11.01 -3.36 23.37
C LEU A 136 -12.51 -3.38 23.69
N GLU A 137 -13.10 -2.21 23.91
CA GLU A 137 -14.53 -2.10 24.26
C GLU A 137 -15.41 -2.21 23.01
N GLY A 138 -14.90 -1.78 21.85
CA GLY A 138 -15.59 -1.79 20.57
C GLY A 138 -15.33 -3.04 19.74
N ASP A 139 -15.50 -2.91 18.43
CA ASP A 139 -15.36 -4.01 17.46
C ASP A 139 -13.98 -4.06 16.80
N GLY A 140 -13.05 -3.17 17.16
CA GLY A 140 -11.72 -3.09 16.56
C GLY A 140 -11.67 -2.46 15.17
N ASP A 141 -12.79 -1.88 14.68
CA ASP A 141 -12.79 -1.10 13.43
C ASP A 141 -11.83 0.09 13.56
N PHE A 142 -11.02 0.35 12.54
CA PHE A 142 -10.04 1.45 12.58
C PHE A 142 -10.67 2.84 12.76
N ARG A 143 -11.99 2.94 12.56
CA ARG A 143 -12.80 4.16 12.69
C ARG A 143 -13.39 4.36 14.09
N SER A 144 -13.28 3.36 14.97
CA SER A 144 -13.79 3.48 16.34
C SER A 144 -12.94 4.48 17.13
N ASP A 145 -13.56 5.17 18.10
CA ASP A 145 -12.87 6.18 18.92
C ASP A 145 -11.64 5.62 19.64
N GLU A 146 -11.71 4.37 20.12
CA GLU A 146 -10.59 3.68 20.75
C GLU A 146 -9.43 3.41 19.76
N CYS A 147 -9.72 3.01 18.52
CA CYS A 147 -8.70 2.79 17.49
C CYS A 147 -8.10 4.11 17.00
N LEU A 148 -8.90 5.16 16.91
CA LEU A 148 -8.44 6.51 16.59
C LEU A 148 -7.55 7.07 17.69
N ALA A 149 -7.83 6.80 18.97
CA ALA A 149 -6.94 7.17 20.07
C ALA A 149 -5.57 6.46 19.97
N LEU A 150 -5.55 5.18 19.57
CA LEU A 150 -4.28 4.46 19.29
C LEU A 150 -3.56 5.04 18.07
N LEU A 151 -4.31 5.44 17.04
CA LEU A 151 -3.78 6.12 15.86
C LEU A 151 -3.13 7.46 16.24
N GLU A 152 -3.80 8.27 17.06
CA GLU A 152 -3.29 9.54 17.59
C GLU A 152 -1.95 9.38 18.31
N GLU A 153 -1.80 8.33 19.12
CA GLU A 153 -0.56 8.02 19.83
C GLU A 153 0.59 7.61 18.87
N ALA A 154 0.25 6.95 17.76
CA ALA A 154 1.24 6.41 16.84
C ALA A 154 1.96 7.48 16.02
N ASP A 155 3.27 7.31 15.81
CA ASP A 155 4.03 8.12 14.86
C ASP A 155 3.93 7.57 13.43
N ILE A 156 3.97 6.24 13.30
CA ILE A 156 4.02 5.54 12.02
C ILE A 156 3.04 4.37 12.02
N VAL A 157 2.21 4.28 10.99
CA VAL A 157 1.31 3.15 10.76
C VAL A 157 1.89 2.20 9.72
N VAL A 158 1.98 0.91 10.04
CA VAL A 158 2.50 -0.10 9.11
C VAL A 158 1.59 -1.33 9.11
N THR A 159 0.83 -1.53 8.03
CA THR A 159 -0.20 -2.58 7.99
C THR A 159 -0.65 -2.93 6.56
N ASN A 160 -1.50 -3.96 6.45
CA ASN A 160 -2.27 -4.28 5.25
C ASN A 160 -3.75 -3.93 5.47
N PRO A 161 -4.21 -2.71 5.12
CA PRO A 161 -5.61 -2.35 5.32
C PRO A 161 -6.55 -3.16 4.41
N PRO A 162 -7.84 -3.29 4.77
CA PRO A 162 -8.84 -3.89 3.89
C PRO A 162 -8.90 -3.15 2.55
N PHE A 163 -8.74 -3.88 1.44
CA PHE A 163 -8.66 -3.25 0.12
C PHE A 163 -9.96 -2.53 -0.27
N SER A 164 -11.11 -3.00 0.22
CA SER A 164 -12.41 -2.34 0.06
C SER A 164 -12.50 -0.98 0.75
N LEU A 165 -11.79 -0.79 1.86
CA LEU A 165 -11.80 0.43 2.67
C LEU A 165 -10.56 1.31 2.44
N PHE A 166 -9.69 0.97 1.48
CA PHE A 166 -8.40 1.64 1.26
C PHE A 166 -8.51 3.18 1.11
N ARG A 167 -9.53 3.69 0.40
CA ARG A 167 -9.72 5.14 0.22
C ARG A 167 -10.03 5.85 1.53
N GLU A 168 -10.94 5.28 2.32
CA GLU A 168 -11.34 5.80 3.63
C GLU A 168 -10.18 5.71 4.61
N TYR A 169 -9.48 4.56 4.63
CA TYR A 169 -8.32 4.36 5.47
C TYR A 169 -7.19 5.37 5.22
N VAL A 170 -6.82 5.59 3.95
CA VAL A 170 -5.82 6.62 3.63
C VAL A 170 -6.31 8.01 4.01
N ALA A 171 -7.59 8.33 3.78
CA ALA A 171 -8.13 9.63 4.18
C ALA A 171 -7.97 9.87 5.68
N THR A 172 -8.28 8.87 6.52
CA THR A 172 -8.04 8.91 7.97
C THR A 172 -6.56 9.10 8.30
N LEU A 173 -5.65 8.35 7.68
CA LEU A 173 -4.21 8.52 7.93
C LEU A 173 -3.70 9.93 7.58
N MET A 174 -4.21 10.51 6.50
CA MET A 174 -3.86 11.87 6.07
C MET A 174 -4.47 12.94 6.98
N GLU A 175 -5.71 12.74 7.45
CA GLU A 175 -6.39 13.64 8.40
C GLU A 175 -5.63 13.74 9.73
N TYR A 176 -5.10 12.62 10.21
CA TYR A 176 -4.33 12.54 11.45
C TYR A 176 -2.82 12.82 11.24
N ASP A 177 -2.41 13.30 10.05
CA ASP A 177 -1.02 13.57 9.65
C ASP A 177 -0.03 12.42 9.97
N LYS A 178 -0.47 11.18 9.75
CA LYS A 178 0.32 10.00 10.09
C LYS A 178 1.33 9.68 9.02
N LYS A 179 2.52 9.27 9.45
CA LYS A 179 3.45 8.57 8.56
C LYS A 179 3.00 7.13 8.39
N PHE A 180 3.16 6.56 7.21
CA PHE A 180 2.69 5.20 6.98
C PHE A 180 3.46 4.43 5.92
N ILE A 181 3.42 3.10 6.02
CA ILE A 181 3.83 2.15 4.98
C ILE A 181 2.76 1.07 4.92
N ILE A 182 1.89 1.12 3.91
CA ILE A 182 0.70 0.27 3.84
C ILE A 182 0.62 -0.49 2.52
N ILE A 183 -0.06 -1.62 2.52
CA ILE A 183 -0.33 -2.36 1.29
C ILE A 183 -1.61 -1.85 0.62
N GLY A 184 -1.59 -1.78 -0.70
CA GLY A 184 -2.78 -1.51 -1.49
C GLY A 184 -2.67 -2.06 -2.90
N ASN A 185 -3.68 -1.76 -3.70
CA ASN A 185 -3.67 -2.10 -5.13
C ASN A 185 -3.22 -0.90 -5.98
N VAL A 186 -2.49 -1.17 -7.06
CA VAL A 186 -2.01 -0.19 -8.05
C VAL A 186 -3.16 0.61 -8.68
N ASN A 187 -4.37 0.05 -8.73
CA ASN A 187 -5.56 0.75 -9.20
C ASN A 187 -5.87 2.01 -8.40
N ALA A 188 -5.37 2.12 -7.17
CA ALA A 188 -5.50 3.31 -6.33
C ALA A 188 -4.99 4.59 -7.00
N ILE A 189 -4.03 4.48 -7.93
CA ILE A 189 -3.52 5.60 -8.73
C ILE A 189 -4.66 6.38 -9.40
N THR A 190 -5.74 5.71 -9.81
CA THR A 190 -6.84 6.33 -10.57
C THR A 190 -8.00 6.82 -9.69
N TYR A 191 -7.88 6.71 -8.36
CA TYR A 191 -8.92 7.13 -7.42
C TYR A 191 -8.91 8.64 -7.24
N LYS A 192 -10.12 9.25 -7.23
CA LYS A 192 -10.34 10.70 -7.22
C LYS A 192 -9.59 11.41 -6.09
N GLU A 193 -9.58 10.83 -4.91
CA GLU A 193 -9.01 11.44 -3.71
C GLU A 193 -7.55 11.02 -3.48
N PHE A 194 -7.08 9.95 -4.12
CA PHE A 194 -5.73 9.41 -3.91
C PHE A 194 -4.72 9.97 -4.92
N PHE A 195 -5.13 10.15 -6.19
CA PHE A 195 -4.22 10.70 -7.21
C PHE A 195 -3.65 12.08 -6.85
N PRO A 196 -4.43 13.03 -6.29
CA PRO A 196 -3.89 14.33 -5.87
C PRO A 196 -2.74 14.19 -4.87
N LEU A 197 -2.81 13.21 -3.95
CA LEU A 197 -1.74 12.94 -2.99
C LEU A 197 -0.47 12.48 -3.69
N ILE A 198 -0.59 11.68 -4.76
CA ILE A 198 0.55 11.26 -5.59
C ILE A 198 1.14 12.46 -6.35
N LYS A 199 0.28 13.21 -7.07
CA LYS A 199 0.68 14.39 -7.86
C LYS A 199 1.44 15.40 -7.02
N ASN A 200 0.96 15.65 -5.80
CA ASN A 200 1.53 16.63 -4.88
C ASN A 200 2.69 16.09 -4.04
N ASN A 201 3.22 14.90 -4.35
CA ASN A 201 4.30 14.25 -3.62
C ASN A 201 4.02 14.07 -2.12
N GLN A 202 2.76 13.84 -1.75
CA GLN A 202 2.34 13.54 -0.37
C GLN A 202 2.32 12.03 -0.10
N VAL A 203 2.10 11.21 -1.14
CA VAL A 203 2.11 9.74 -1.08
C VAL A 203 2.78 9.18 -2.33
N TRP A 204 3.51 8.08 -2.20
CA TRP A 204 4.20 7.41 -3.32
C TRP A 204 4.27 5.88 -3.13
N ILE A 205 4.66 5.19 -4.20
CA ILE A 205 4.85 3.73 -4.20
C ILE A 205 6.10 3.39 -3.37
N GLY A 206 6.06 2.30 -2.60
CA GLY A 206 7.20 1.81 -1.83
C GLY A 206 8.25 1.08 -2.67
N ALA A 207 9.33 0.63 -2.03
CA ALA A 207 10.60 0.33 -2.70
C ALA A 207 10.74 -1.10 -3.27
N SER A 208 9.92 -2.07 -2.84
CA SER A 208 10.20 -3.49 -3.10
C SER A 208 9.23 -4.23 -4.02
N ILE A 209 8.03 -3.69 -4.27
CA ILE A 209 6.99 -4.36 -5.08
C ILE A 209 6.64 -3.49 -6.28
N HIS A 210 7.11 -3.90 -7.47
CA HIS A 210 6.86 -3.17 -8.74
C HIS A 210 6.22 -4.02 -9.84
N SER A 211 5.94 -5.30 -9.60
CA SER A 211 5.31 -6.18 -10.60
C SER A 211 4.76 -7.47 -10.00
N GLY A 212 4.00 -8.19 -10.83
CA GLY A 212 3.50 -9.53 -10.53
C GLY A 212 2.28 -9.56 -9.62
N ASP A 213 2.01 -10.75 -9.12
CA ASP A 213 1.05 -11.03 -8.09
C ASP A 213 1.73 -11.19 -6.72
N ARG A 214 0.95 -11.10 -5.65
CA ARG A 214 1.41 -11.44 -4.30
C ARG A 214 0.49 -12.49 -3.71
N LYS A 215 1.10 -13.48 -3.08
CA LYS A 215 0.40 -14.55 -2.40
C LYS A 215 0.07 -14.06 -0.99
N PHE A 216 -1.22 -14.06 -0.67
CA PHE A 216 -1.74 -13.81 0.67
C PHE A 216 -2.37 -15.09 1.21
N TYR A 217 -2.19 -15.34 2.50
CA TYR A 217 -2.98 -16.36 3.16
C TYR A 217 -4.39 -15.83 3.42
N VAL A 218 -5.35 -16.75 3.46
CA VAL A 218 -6.76 -16.46 3.69
C VAL A 218 -7.34 -17.48 4.67
N PRO A 219 -8.46 -17.15 5.34
CA PRO A 219 -9.18 -18.04 6.23
C PRO A 219 -9.41 -19.45 5.67
N ASP A 220 -9.47 -20.46 6.55
CA ASP A 220 -9.69 -21.85 6.15
C ASP A 220 -11.06 -22.09 5.49
N ASP A 221 -12.02 -21.20 5.68
CA ASP A 221 -13.32 -21.25 5.02
C ASP A 221 -13.42 -20.42 3.73
N TYR A 222 -12.33 -19.71 3.35
CA TYR A 222 -12.33 -18.83 2.19
C TYR A 222 -12.56 -19.61 0.88
N PRO A 223 -13.50 -19.20 0.01
CA PRO A 223 -13.85 -19.94 -1.19
C PRO A 223 -12.74 -19.85 -2.26
N LEU A 224 -12.11 -20.97 -2.59
CA LEU A 224 -11.07 -21.06 -3.63
C LEU A 224 -11.69 -21.24 -5.02
N LYS A 225 -12.32 -20.18 -5.54
CA LYS A 225 -13.06 -20.22 -6.82
C LYS A 225 -12.30 -19.64 -8.03
N ALA A 226 -11.13 -19.02 -7.83
CA ALA A 226 -10.43 -18.28 -8.88
C ALA A 226 -9.09 -18.93 -9.28
N ALA A 227 -8.69 -18.74 -10.53
CA ALA A 227 -7.36 -19.09 -11.03
C ALA A 227 -6.30 -18.21 -10.32
N GLY A 228 -5.57 -18.80 -9.37
CA GLY A 228 -4.64 -18.09 -8.49
C GLY A 228 -4.85 -18.39 -7.00
N CYS A 229 -5.90 -19.12 -6.65
CA CYS A 229 -6.12 -19.68 -5.32
C CYS A 229 -5.48 -21.08 -5.20
N GLY A 230 -5.08 -21.47 -4.01
CA GLY A 230 -4.57 -22.82 -3.76
C GLY A 230 -4.37 -23.14 -2.30
N ILE A 231 -3.82 -24.32 -2.04
CA ILE A 231 -3.43 -24.80 -0.71
C ILE A 231 -1.91 -25.07 -0.75
N ASP A 232 -1.17 -24.57 0.24
CA ASP A 232 0.28 -24.81 0.32
C ASP A 232 0.62 -26.17 0.96
N LYS A 233 1.91 -26.51 1.04
CA LYS A 233 2.38 -27.80 1.60
C LYS A 233 1.98 -28.00 3.08
N ALA A 234 1.73 -26.92 3.83
CA ALA A 234 1.26 -26.96 5.21
C ALA A 234 -0.27 -26.98 5.31
N GLY A 235 -0.97 -27.08 4.17
CA GLY A 235 -2.41 -27.12 4.11
C GLY A 235 -3.10 -25.76 4.26
N ARG A 236 -2.35 -24.64 4.18
CA ARG A 236 -2.93 -23.29 4.31
C ARG A 236 -3.51 -22.79 2.99
N ARG A 237 -4.72 -22.25 3.04
CA ARG A 237 -5.36 -21.61 1.89
C ARG A 237 -4.68 -20.29 1.55
N TYR A 238 -4.53 -20.02 0.25
CA TYR A 238 -3.97 -18.77 -0.23
C TYR A 238 -4.65 -18.29 -1.49
N ILE A 239 -4.54 -16.99 -1.75
CA ILE A 239 -4.91 -16.34 -3.00
C ILE A 239 -3.72 -15.56 -3.57
N ARG A 240 -3.75 -15.29 -4.87
CA ARG A 240 -2.77 -14.43 -5.55
C ARG A 240 -3.46 -13.18 -6.09
N VAL A 241 -3.04 -12.02 -5.59
CA VAL A 241 -3.60 -10.72 -6.00
C VAL A 241 -2.61 -9.98 -6.89
N LYS A 242 -3.05 -9.60 -8.10
CA LYS A 242 -2.24 -8.83 -9.05
C LYS A 242 -2.22 -7.34 -8.69
N GLY A 243 -1.09 -6.70 -9.00
CA GLY A 243 -0.98 -5.24 -8.89
C GLY A 243 -0.91 -4.74 -7.45
N VAL A 244 -0.49 -5.58 -6.51
CA VAL A 244 -0.19 -5.14 -5.15
C VAL A 244 0.99 -4.15 -5.18
N ARG A 245 0.93 -3.13 -4.31
CA ARG A 245 1.99 -2.13 -4.09
C ARG A 245 2.06 -1.81 -2.61
N TRP A 246 3.26 -1.42 -2.17
CA TRP A 246 3.41 -0.62 -0.96
C TRP A 246 3.09 0.83 -1.29
N TRP A 247 2.44 1.52 -0.37
CA TRP A 247 2.15 2.95 -0.42
C TRP A 247 2.69 3.60 0.85
N THR A 248 3.40 4.71 0.70
CA THR A 248 4.04 5.37 1.83
C THR A 248 4.17 6.87 1.61
N ASN A 249 4.35 7.60 2.71
CA ASN A 249 4.79 8.99 2.76
C ASN A 249 6.11 9.14 3.54
N LEU A 250 6.85 8.04 3.74
CA LEU A 250 8.21 8.00 4.29
C LEU A 250 9.23 7.93 3.17
N ASP A 251 10.21 8.83 3.22
CA ASP A 251 11.12 9.00 2.09
C ASP A 251 12.25 7.97 2.09
N TYR A 252 12.69 7.55 0.90
CA TYR A 252 13.72 6.52 0.73
C TYR A 252 14.60 6.82 -0.48
N LYS A 253 15.87 6.41 -0.40
CA LYS A 253 16.91 6.80 -1.37
C LYS A 253 16.54 6.51 -2.83
N GLN A 254 16.02 5.31 -3.12
CA GLN A 254 15.71 4.88 -4.48
C GLN A 254 14.64 5.75 -5.17
N ARG A 255 13.80 6.46 -4.40
CA ARG A 255 12.84 7.42 -4.95
C ARG A 255 13.51 8.58 -5.69
N HIS A 256 14.77 8.86 -5.38
CA HIS A 256 15.56 9.96 -5.92
C HIS A 256 16.59 9.49 -6.95
N GLU A 257 16.45 8.27 -7.47
CA GLU A 257 17.31 7.75 -8.53
C GLU A 257 16.80 8.20 -9.90
N ASP A 258 17.67 8.87 -10.66
CA ASP A 258 17.33 9.30 -12.03
C ASP A 258 17.08 8.12 -12.96
N LEU A 259 16.01 8.25 -13.73
CA LEU A 259 15.77 7.41 -14.89
C LEU A 259 16.73 7.82 -16.01
N ILE A 260 17.58 6.91 -16.45
CA ILE A 260 18.48 7.14 -17.58
C ILE A 260 17.64 7.28 -18.86
N LEU A 261 17.64 8.47 -19.46
CA LEU A 261 16.95 8.79 -20.70
C LEU A 261 17.94 8.73 -21.87
N VAL A 262 17.65 7.91 -22.88
CA VAL A 262 18.56 7.69 -24.03
C VAL A 262 17.91 7.98 -25.38
N LYS A 263 16.61 8.25 -25.40
CA LYS A 263 15.87 8.52 -26.64
C LYS A 263 15.87 10.01 -26.94
N LYS A 264 15.94 10.34 -28.22
CA LYS A 264 15.77 11.70 -28.71
C LYS A 264 14.33 11.87 -29.20
N TYR A 265 13.75 13.03 -28.92
CA TYR A 265 12.47 13.43 -29.47
C TYR A 265 12.61 13.73 -30.96
N GLU A 266 11.70 13.12 -31.73
CA GLU A 266 11.60 13.24 -33.18
C GLU A 266 10.10 13.36 -33.54
N PRO A 267 9.63 14.51 -34.04
CA PRO A 267 8.22 14.75 -34.29
C PRO A 267 7.54 13.71 -35.19
N GLU A 268 8.26 13.12 -36.15
CA GLU A 268 7.69 12.12 -37.05
C GLU A 268 7.34 10.79 -36.36
N PHE A 269 7.98 10.47 -35.23
CA PHE A 269 7.82 9.20 -34.53
C PHE A 269 7.02 9.28 -33.23
N HIS A 270 6.82 10.50 -32.70
CA HIS A 270 6.10 10.70 -31.45
C HIS A 270 4.70 11.23 -31.72
N GLN A 271 3.70 10.41 -31.40
CA GLN A 271 2.30 10.78 -31.60
C GLN A 271 1.86 11.85 -30.59
N VAL A 272 1.16 12.86 -31.07
CA VAL A 272 0.49 13.89 -30.26
C VAL A 272 -0.91 13.41 -29.90
N TYR A 273 -1.43 13.80 -28.74
CA TYR A 273 -2.84 13.56 -28.43
C TYR A 273 -3.75 14.52 -29.20
N ASP A 274 -4.89 14.01 -29.64
CA ASP A 274 -5.94 14.81 -30.29
C ASP A 274 -6.66 15.72 -29.28
N ASN A 275 -6.62 15.36 -27.99
CA ASN A 275 -7.42 15.96 -26.92
C ASN A 275 -6.61 16.54 -25.77
N TYR A 276 -5.28 16.47 -25.82
CA TYR A 276 -4.37 16.98 -24.80
C TYR A 276 -3.18 17.68 -25.45
N ASP A 277 -2.71 18.77 -24.86
CA ASP A 277 -1.44 19.41 -25.23
C ASP A 277 -0.25 18.61 -24.68
N ALA A 278 -0.07 17.40 -25.21
CA ALA A 278 0.94 16.45 -24.78
C ALA A 278 1.23 15.40 -25.88
N ILE A 279 2.40 14.75 -25.79
CA ILE A 279 2.73 13.60 -26.64
C ILE A 279 2.46 12.27 -25.92
N ASN A 280 2.10 11.22 -26.65
CA ASN A 280 1.86 9.89 -26.10
C ASN A 280 3.13 9.03 -26.11
N MET A 281 3.56 8.60 -24.93
CA MET A 281 4.62 7.61 -24.77
C MET A 281 4.02 6.23 -24.55
N ASN A 282 4.33 5.29 -25.44
CA ASN A 282 3.85 3.91 -25.30
C ASN A 282 4.60 3.15 -24.20
N LYS A 283 5.87 3.48 -23.95
CA LYS A 283 6.71 2.86 -22.93
C LYS A 283 7.54 3.90 -22.20
N THR A 284 7.81 3.66 -20.92
CA THR A 284 8.71 4.51 -20.11
C THR A 284 10.13 4.59 -20.68
N VAL A 285 10.61 3.54 -21.34
CA VAL A 285 11.95 3.52 -21.96
C VAL A 285 12.06 4.41 -23.20
N ASP A 286 10.92 4.85 -23.73
CA ASP A 286 10.86 5.71 -24.91
C ASP A 286 10.81 7.20 -24.55
N ILE A 287 10.83 7.56 -23.27
CA ILE A 287 10.83 8.96 -22.81
C ILE A 287 12.09 9.66 -23.35
N PRO A 288 11.93 10.75 -24.12
CA PRO A 288 13.06 11.46 -24.69
C PRO A 288 13.76 12.37 -23.67
N TYR A 289 15.09 12.46 -23.77
CA TYR A 289 15.90 13.30 -22.88
C TYR A 289 15.79 14.80 -23.20
N ASN A 290 15.45 15.17 -24.44
CA ASN A 290 15.46 16.55 -24.95
C ASN A 290 14.07 17.18 -25.15
N TYR A 291 12.99 16.56 -24.64
CA TYR A 291 11.63 17.10 -24.78
C TYR A 291 11.20 17.84 -23.51
N ALA A 292 10.86 19.12 -23.66
CA ALA A 292 10.46 19.99 -22.55
C ALA A 292 8.95 20.01 -22.29
N GLY A 293 8.14 19.52 -23.24
CA GLY A 293 6.68 19.54 -23.13
C GLY A 293 6.12 18.41 -22.26
N VAL A 294 4.79 18.34 -22.18
CA VAL A 294 4.08 17.31 -21.42
C VAL A 294 4.03 15.99 -22.21
N MET A 295 4.23 14.89 -21.50
CA MET A 295 4.25 13.53 -22.02
C MET A 295 3.25 12.67 -21.25
N GLY A 296 2.35 11.98 -21.96
CA GLY A 296 1.52 10.93 -21.39
C GLY A 296 2.28 9.61 -21.36
N VAL A 297 2.65 9.15 -20.16
CA VAL A 297 3.37 7.88 -19.93
C VAL A 297 2.45 6.82 -19.31
N PRO A 298 2.75 5.51 -19.44
CA PRO A 298 1.97 4.47 -18.78
C PRO A 298 1.88 4.68 -17.27
N ILE A 299 0.77 4.30 -16.62
CA ILE A 299 0.61 4.45 -15.15
C ILE A 299 1.68 3.74 -14.33
N THR A 300 2.28 2.67 -14.86
CA THR A 300 3.40 1.95 -14.24
C THR A 300 4.69 2.76 -14.23
N PHE A 301 4.74 3.91 -14.90
CA PHE A 301 5.85 4.87 -14.77
C PHE A 301 6.08 5.28 -13.31
N LEU A 302 5.03 5.29 -12.47
CA LEU A 302 5.16 5.64 -11.05
C LEU A 302 6.11 4.70 -10.27
N ASP A 303 6.36 3.46 -10.76
CA ASP A 303 7.38 2.58 -10.19
C ASP A 303 8.83 3.12 -10.38
N LYS A 304 9.01 4.11 -11.26
CA LYS A 304 10.29 4.74 -11.63
C LYS A 304 10.27 6.26 -11.48
N TYR A 305 9.23 6.81 -10.87
CA TYR A 305 9.05 8.25 -10.76
C TYR A 305 10.04 8.81 -9.75
N ASN A 306 10.93 9.68 -10.22
CA ASN A 306 11.77 10.52 -9.39
C ASN A 306 11.20 11.95 -9.37
N PRO A 307 10.78 12.48 -8.21
CA PRO A 307 10.27 13.84 -8.10
C PRO A 307 11.33 14.90 -8.42
N ASP A 308 12.63 14.59 -8.35
CA ASP A 308 13.70 15.53 -8.69
C ASP A 308 13.92 15.63 -10.20
N GLN A 309 13.50 14.60 -10.95
CA GLN A 309 13.64 14.54 -12.40
C GLN A 309 12.36 14.93 -13.14
N PHE A 310 11.19 14.60 -12.60
CA PHE A 310 9.91 14.79 -13.28
C PHE A 310 8.88 15.55 -12.43
N ILE A 311 7.96 16.21 -13.11
CA ILE A 311 6.74 16.81 -12.55
C ILE A 311 5.55 15.98 -13.04
N ILE A 312 4.59 15.68 -12.16
CA ILE A 312 3.30 15.12 -12.55
C ILE A 312 2.34 16.29 -12.78
N GLU A 313 1.91 16.49 -14.02
CA GLU A 313 1.03 17.58 -14.44
C GLU A 313 -0.45 17.15 -14.38
N GLY A 314 -0.73 15.84 -14.44
CA GLY A 314 -2.09 15.33 -14.36
C GLY A 314 -2.23 13.86 -14.76
N MET A 315 -3.45 13.44 -15.06
CA MET A 315 -3.76 12.10 -15.56
C MET A 315 -4.85 12.14 -16.62
N ALA A 316 -4.60 11.46 -17.74
CA ALA A 316 -5.60 11.20 -18.77
C ALA A 316 -6.20 9.81 -18.55
N ALA A 317 -7.40 9.74 -17.96
CA ALA A 317 -8.12 8.53 -17.60
C ALA A 317 -9.63 8.69 -17.80
N GLY A 318 -10.38 7.58 -17.81
CA GLY A 318 -11.81 7.56 -18.14
C GLY A 318 -12.73 8.27 -17.15
N ASN A 319 -12.20 8.78 -16.04
CA ASN A 319 -12.92 9.61 -15.07
C ASN A 319 -12.34 11.02 -14.94
N SER A 320 -11.28 11.37 -15.68
CA SER A 320 -10.54 12.65 -15.54
C SER A 320 -11.42 13.89 -15.67
N ARG A 321 -12.45 13.86 -16.54
CA ARG A 321 -13.42 14.96 -16.69
C ARG A 321 -14.20 15.25 -15.40
N VAL A 322 -14.56 14.22 -14.66
CA VAL A 322 -15.44 14.32 -13.48
C VAL A 322 -14.63 14.45 -12.19
N SER A 323 -13.44 13.84 -12.15
CA SER A 323 -12.52 13.97 -11.02
C SER A 323 -11.72 15.27 -11.07
N GLY A 324 -11.57 15.89 -12.23
CA GLY A 324 -10.77 17.10 -12.43
C GLY A 324 -9.28 16.82 -12.63
N PHE A 325 -8.88 15.60 -12.99
CA PHE A 325 -7.46 15.16 -13.07
C PHE A 325 -6.58 15.88 -14.12
N ASN A 326 -7.07 16.94 -14.76
CA ASN A 326 -6.33 17.80 -15.69
C ASN A 326 -6.01 19.14 -15.01
N TYR A 327 -5.09 19.14 -14.04
CA TYR A 327 -4.87 20.36 -13.24
C TYR A 327 -3.98 21.40 -13.93
N ASP A 328 -3.10 21.00 -14.86
CA ASP A 328 -2.14 21.92 -15.50
C ASP A 328 -1.93 21.68 -17.01
N VAL A 329 -2.75 20.84 -17.65
CA VAL A 329 -2.61 20.47 -19.07
C VAL A 329 -3.87 20.86 -19.84
N ASN A 330 -3.69 21.58 -20.94
CA ASN A 330 -4.78 21.94 -21.83
C ASN A 330 -5.46 20.68 -22.38
N TYR A 331 -6.78 20.63 -22.27
CA TYR A 331 -7.61 19.51 -22.67
C TYR A 331 -8.85 19.97 -23.41
N THR A 332 -9.16 19.29 -24.50
CA THR A 332 -10.39 19.51 -25.29
C THR A 332 -11.15 18.19 -25.38
N PRO A 333 -12.42 18.11 -24.95
CA PRO A 333 -13.19 16.88 -25.03
C PRO A 333 -13.20 16.25 -26.41
N HIS A 334 -13.01 14.94 -26.47
CA HIS A 334 -13.07 14.16 -27.71
C HIS A 334 -14.11 13.03 -27.59
N PRO A 335 -14.91 12.73 -28.62
CA PRO A 335 -15.95 11.70 -28.55
C PRO A 335 -15.47 10.33 -28.05
N GLU A 336 -14.25 9.94 -28.44
CA GLU A 336 -13.63 8.66 -28.06
C GLU A 336 -12.95 8.65 -26.69
N ASP A 337 -12.83 9.78 -25.99
CA ASP A 337 -12.06 9.87 -24.74
C ASP A 337 -12.69 9.12 -23.56
N ARG A 338 -13.99 8.78 -23.65
CA ARG A 338 -14.78 8.12 -22.61
C ARG A 338 -14.50 8.65 -21.21
N GLY A 339 -14.55 9.97 -21.05
CA GLY A 339 -14.43 10.61 -19.74
C GLY A 339 -13.06 11.22 -19.43
N GLY A 340 -12.17 11.29 -20.43
CA GLY A 340 -10.88 11.99 -20.34
C GLY A 340 -9.65 11.10 -20.58
N CYS A 341 -9.79 9.89 -21.12
CA CYS A 341 -8.62 9.17 -21.63
C CYS A 341 -7.97 9.94 -22.78
N GLY A 342 -6.66 9.77 -22.98
CA GLY A 342 -5.99 10.28 -24.17
C GLY A 342 -6.54 9.64 -25.44
N VAL A 343 -6.60 10.41 -26.51
CA VAL A 343 -6.97 9.96 -27.86
C VAL A 343 -5.83 10.29 -28.80
N VAL A 344 -5.40 9.32 -29.61
CA VAL A 344 -4.34 9.48 -30.60
C VAL A 344 -4.84 8.95 -31.93
N ALA A 345 -4.79 9.78 -32.97
CA ALA A 345 -5.26 9.42 -34.31
C ALA A 345 -6.70 8.85 -34.29
N GLY A 346 -7.58 9.52 -33.54
CA GLY A 346 -8.98 9.14 -33.35
C GLY A 346 -9.21 7.90 -32.50
N LYS A 347 -8.17 7.33 -31.88
CA LYS A 347 -8.27 6.10 -31.07
C LYS A 347 -7.91 6.35 -29.62
N ARG A 348 -8.79 5.94 -28.72
CA ARG A 348 -8.56 5.97 -27.28
C ARG A 348 -7.35 5.12 -26.89
N VAL A 349 -6.47 5.66 -26.05
CA VAL A 349 -5.40 4.91 -25.39
C VAL A 349 -5.76 4.57 -23.94
N TYR A 350 -5.03 3.63 -23.35
CA TYR A 350 -5.13 3.33 -21.92
C TYR A 350 -4.81 4.56 -21.06
N ALA A 351 -5.16 4.52 -19.78
CA ALA A 351 -4.84 5.60 -18.84
C ALA A 351 -3.34 5.95 -18.86
N ARG A 352 -3.06 7.25 -18.73
CA ARG A 352 -1.70 7.82 -18.79
C ARG A 352 -1.50 8.83 -17.67
N ILE A 353 -0.30 8.83 -17.09
CA ILE A 353 0.16 9.91 -16.22
C ILE A 353 0.77 10.96 -17.13
N LEU A 354 0.35 12.21 -16.98
CA LEU A 354 0.90 13.34 -17.72
C LEU A 354 2.09 13.88 -16.92
N ILE A 355 3.28 13.81 -17.49
CA ILE A 355 4.53 14.22 -16.83
C ILE A 355 5.30 15.24 -17.67
N ARG A 356 6.20 15.98 -17.02
CA ARG A 356 7.19 16.85 -17.67
C ARG A 356 8.57 16.62 -17.07
N ASN A 357 9.61 16.61 -17.90
CA ASN A 357 11.00 16.54 -17.43
C ASN A 357 11.42 17.92 -16.89
N LYS A 358 12.00 17.96 -15.69
CA LYS A 358 12.53 19.19 -15.07
C LYS A 358 13.82 19.69 -15.71
N HIS A 359 14.59 18.77 -16.30
CA HIS A 359 15.93 19.02 -16.83
C HIS A 359 16.08 18.42 -18.24
N PRO A 360 15.32 18.90 -19.25
CA PRO A 360 15.50 18.42 -20.62
C PRO A 360 16.84 18.89 -21.19
N GLU A 361 17.59 18.00 -21.86
CA GLU A 361 18.82 18.39 -22.57
C GLU A 361 18.46 19.02 -23.91
N ILE A 362 17.97 20.26 -23.85
CA ILE A 362 17.73 21.07 -25.04
C ILE A 362 19.11 21.48 -25.55
N GLY A 363 19.61 20.77 -26.56
CA GLY A 363 20.89 21.11 -27.18
C GLY A 363 20.90 22.59 -27.53
N SER A 364 21.87 23.34 -27.00
CA SER A 364 22.20 24.66 -27.54
C SER A 364 22.47 24.45 -29.03
N VAL A 365 21.59 24.98 -29.88
CA VAL A 365 21.88 25.16 -31.29
C VAL A 365 23.09 26.10 -31.32
N LYS A 366 24.28 25.52 -31.51
CA LYS A 366 25.48 26.28 -31.85
C LYS A 366 25.52 26.50 -33.35
#